data_AF-A0A8J6PI75-F1
#
_entry.id   AF-A0A8J6PI75-F1
#
_cell.length_a   1.000
_cell.length_b   1.000
_cell.length_c   1.000
_cell.angle_alpha   90.00
_cell.angle_beta   90.00
_cell.angle_gamma   90.00
#
_symmetry.space_group_name_H-M   'P 1'
#
loop_
_entity.id
_entity.type
_entity.pdbx_description
1 polymer ?
#
loop_
_entity_poly.entity_id
_entity_poly.type
_entity_poly.pdbx_seq_one_letter_code
_entity_poly.pdbx_strand_id
1 'polypeptide(L)'
;MSVKEHTDPQTKLLGVIGRDSGVDRARSDAAGNVYRLTARIAIETDGAGSGRFRFRLQCFKTDAATEQTKANTCNFHFATGSNAYWCNSQVPDHTTTPPAVCAGRHLDDGTGSDVLWVGTVWRSMAHQLELASVRGFSATFNAGAGPAGVAHWIATENAIVNLANQQAENAYAEWSSNCNYYSSPRPGAVCAAWCAMFATWVWDIAGVPAIDSSVRETYAARKLGLYGRDVWGTWHRTAPKRGDWVIWGEPRISIGGHNDIVVDVRSDGSLDVVGGNVSGKVTKRHVFPGSTTTNGQPLSGYVSPPG
;
A
#
# COMPACT_ATOMS: atom_id res chain seq x y z
N MET A 1 24.63 50.36 -2.37
CA MET A 1 24.85 48.90 -2.47
C MET A 1 23.51 48.22 -2.30
N SER A 2 22.92 47.79 -3.42
CA SER A 2 21.68 47.02 -3.46
C SER A 2 22.09 45.54 -3.44
N VAL A 3 21.57 44.80 -2.46
CA VAL A 3 21.69 43.34 -2.43
C VAL A 3 20.49 42.79 -3.21
N LYS A 4 20.78 42.17 -4.35
CA LYS A 4 19.81 41.38 -5.12
C LYS A 4 19.50 40.10 -4.34
N GLU A 5 18.24 39.93 -3.93
CA GLU A 5 17.71 38.60 -3.63
C GLU A 5 17.75 37.76 -4.92
N HIS A 6 18.47 36.65 -4.86
CA HIS A 6 18.50 35.66 -5.92
C HIS A 6 17.43 34.62 -5.60
N THR A 7 16.20 34.89 -6.04
CA THR A 7 15.12 33.91 -6.13
C THR A 7 15.40 33.00 -7.32
N ASP A 8 16.00 31.82 -7.11
CA ASP A 8 15.66 30.58 -7.84
C ASP A 8 16.43 29.35 -7.29
N PRO A 9 15.83 28.49 -6.45
CA PRO A 9 16.15 27.08 -6.49
C PRO A 9 15.19 26.42 -7.47
N GLN A 10 15.69 26.12 -8.68
CA GLN A 10 14.95 25.39 -9.69
C GLN A 10 14.50 24.05 -9.13
N THR A 11 13.24 24.00 -8.71
CA THR A 11 12.54 22.78 -8.35
C THR A 11 12.25 22.06 -9.65
N LYS A 12 13.25 21.36 -10.21
CA LYS A 12 12.99 20.41 -11.29
C LYS A 12 12.24 19.23 -10.67
N LEU A 13 10.91 19.27 -10.77
CA LEU A 13 10.03 18.12 -10.58
C LEU A 13 10.38 17.05 -11.62
N LEU A 14 11.43 16.28 -11.36
CA LEU A 14 11.77 15.10 -12.13
C LEU A 14 10.82 13.99 -11.71
N GLY A 15 9.80 13.74 -12.54
CA GLY A 15 8.96 12.56 -12.42
C GLY A 15 8.08 12.58 -11.17
N VAL A 16 6.90 13.17 -11.31
CA VAL A 16 5.77 12.83 -10.47
C VAL A 16 5.45 11.34 -10.67
N ILE A 17 6.04 10.43 -9.88
CA ILE A 17 5.44 9.13 -9.60
C ILE A 17 4.34 9.40 -8.56
N GLY A 18 3.24 9.96 -9.03
CA GLY A 18 2.16 10.44 -8.17
C GLY A 18 1.30 11.47 -8.89
N ARG A 19 0.96 11.20 -10.15
CA ARG A 19 0.10 12.07 -10.98
C ARG A 19 -1.24 12.09 -10.25
N ASP A 20 -1.52 13.13 -9.48
CA ASP A 20 -2.75 13.31 -8.68
C ASP A 20 -3.41 11.98 -8.28
N SER A 21 -2.70 11.11 -7.57
CA SER A 21 -3.33 9.91 -7.00
C SER A 21 -4.09 10.30 -5.72
N GLY A 22 -4.68 11.50 -5.69
CA GLY A 22 -5.47 12.03 -4.60
C GLY A 22 -6.54 11.00 -4.24
N VAL A 23 -6.30 10.32 -3.14
CA VAL A 23 -7.17 9.29 -2.61
C VAL A 23 -8.32 10.02 -1.96
N ASP A 24 -9.32 10.39 -2.75
CA ASP A 24 -10.48 11.15 -2.30
C ASP A 24 -11.43 10.21 -1.53
N ARG A 25 -11.01 9.76 -0.34
CA ARG A 25 -11.95 9.18 0.62
C ARG A 25 -12.70 10.32 1.29
N ALA A 26 -13.79 10.70 0.63
CA ALA A 26 -14.75 11.69 1.10
C ALA A 26 -15.65 11.10 2.20
N ARG A 27 -15.87 11.85 3.30
CA ARG A 27 -16.93 11.59 4.29
C ARG A 27 -17.89 12.75 4.29
N SER A 28 -19.18 12.48 4.46
CA SER A 28 -20.19 13.53 4.63
C SER A 28 -20.65 13.60 6.09
N ASP A 29 -20.82 14.81 6.62
CA ASP A 29 -21.54 15.00 7.89
C ASP A 29 -23.06 15.05 7.68
N ALA A 30 -23.81 15.15 8.78
CA ALA A 30 -25.27 15.24 8.76
C ALA A 30 -25.79 16.53 8.05
N ALA A 31 -24.95 17.55 7.91
CA ALA A 31 -25.26 18.77 7.17
C ALA A 31 -24.87 18.64 5.67
N GLY A 32 -24.40 17.47 5.23
CA GLY A 32 -23.99 17.20 3.86
C GLY A 32 -22.58 17.68 3.50
N ASN A 33 -21.84 18.30 4.43
CA ASN A 33 -20.50 18.80 4.12
C ASN A 33 -19.55 17.63 3.86
N VAL A 34 -18.70 17.76 2.85
CA VAL A 34 -17.79 16.70 2.42
C VAL A 34 -16.37 16.96 2.92
N TYR A 35 -15.83 16.06 3.71
CA TYR A 35 -14.48 16.10 4.25
C TYR A 35 -13.56 15.18 3.46
N ARG A 36 -12.40 15.70 3.05
CA ARG A 36 -11.38 14.98 2.27
C ARG A 36 -10.06 14.99 3.02
N LEU A 37 -9.41 13.84 3.11
CA LEU A 37 -8.02 13.73 3.54
C LEU A 37 -7.14 13.59 2.31
N THR A 38 -6.13 14.44 2.20
CA THR A 38 -5.09 14.30 1.19
C THR A 38 -3.79 13.90 1.86
N ALA A 39 -3.08 12.94 1.25
CA ALA A 39 -1.67 12.78 1.47
C ALA A 39 -0.92 13.17 0.21
N ARG A 40 0.19 13.88 0.40
CA ARG A 40 1.14 14.19 -0.66
C ARG A 40 2.49 13.63 -0.28
N ILE A 41 3.08 12.92 -1.22
CA ILE A 41 4.47 12.52 -1.19
C ILE A 41 5.22 13.45 -2.12
N ALA A 42 6.32 14.01 -1.65
CA ALA A 42 7.27 14.75 -2.46
C ALA A 42 8.67 14.19 -2.24
N ILE A 43 9.43 14.04 -3.32
CA ILE A 43 10.88 13.89 -3.28
C ILE A 43 11.44 15.23 -3.69
N GLU A 44 12.17 15.87 -2.79
CA GLU A 44 12.92 17.09 -3.09
C GLU A 44 14.36 16.71 -3.39
N THR A 45 14.96 17.33 -4.40
CA THR A 45 16.36 17.09 -4.79
C THR A 45 17.17 18.36 -4.58
N ASP A 46 18.42 18.24 -4.11
CA ASP A 46 19.30 19.40 -3.90
C ASP A 46 20.02 19.85 -5.18
N GLY A 47 19.85 19.09 -6.27
CA GLY A 47 20.56 19.30 -7.53
C GLY A 47 22.02 18.81 -7.53
N ALA A 48 22.54 18.38 -6.38
CA ALA A 48 23.88 17.83 -6.18
C ALA A 48 23.88 16.29 -6.07
N GLY A 49 22.79 15.65 -6.47
CA GLY A 49 22.63 14.19 -6.44
C GLY A 49 22.09 13.66 -5.11
N SER A 50 21.60 14.52 -4.21
CA SER A 50 20.88 14.09 -3.01
C SER A 50 19.39 14.41 -3.11
N GLY A 51 18.59 13.64 -2.37
CA GLY A 51 17.15 13.78 -2.25
C GLY A 51 16.68 13.67 -0.81
N ARG A 52 15.49 14.20 -0.53
CA ARG A 52 14.78 14.04 0.75
C ARG A 52 13.30 13.85 0.53
N PHE A 53 12.66 13.07 1.41
CA PHE A 53 11.26 12.65 1.23
C PHE A 53 10.41 13.48 2.16
N ARG A 54 9.25 13.87 1.66
CA ARG A 54 8.37 14.77 2.38
C ARG A 54 6.97 14.22 2.27
N PHE A 55 6.37 14.00 3.43
CA PHE A 55 5.06 13.43 3.56
C PHE A 55 4.12 14.45 4.20
N ARG A 56 3.19 14.96 3.42
CA ARG A 56 2.26 15.99 3.87
C ARG A 56 0.89 15.40 4.01
N LEU A 57 0.24 15.64 5.15
CA LEU A 57 -1.16 15.30 5.38
C LEU A 57 -1.96 16.58 5.52
N GLN A 58 -3.02 16.71 4.74
CA GLN A 58 -3.89 17.88 4.81
C GLN A 58 -5.35 17.49 4.65
N CYS A 59 -6.18 18.04 5.51
CA CYS A 59 -7.62 17.86 5.45
C CYS A 59 -8.30 19.06 4.80
N PHE A 60 -9.38 18.78 4.09
CA PHE A 60 -10.24 19.77 3.47
C PHE A 60 -11.70 19.51 3.85
N LYS A 61 -12.48 20.58 3.97
CA LYS A 61 -13.94 20.56 4.09
C LYS A 61 -14.53 21.27 2.88
N THR A 62 -15.46 20.62 2.19
CA THR A 62 -16.32 21.22 1.17
C THR A 62 -17.68 21.44 1.80
N ASP A 63 -18.05 22.71 1.94
CA ASP A 63 -19.32 23.10 2.54
C ASP A 63 -20.48 22.80 1.58
N ALA A 64 -21.54 22.16 2.07
CA ALA A 64 -22.63 21.70 1.22
C ALA A 64 -23.51 22.85 0.68
N ALA A 65 -23.60 23.95 1.42
CA ALA A 65 -24.44 25.07 1.06
C ALA A 65 -23.75 26.01 0.06
N THR A 66 -22.43 26.16 0.20
CA THR A 66 -21.64 27.10 -0.60
C THR A 66 -20.76 26.44 -1.65
N GLU A 67 -20.65 25.11 -1.61
CA GLU A 67 -19.75 24.29 -2.42
C GLU A 67 -18.26 24.67 -2.27
N GLN A 68 -17.92 25.53 -1.30
CA GLN A 68 -16.54 25.99 -1.11
C GLN A 68 -15.71 24.94 -0.38
N THR A 69 -14.58 24.56 -0.97
CA THR A 69 -13.55 23.73 -0.32
C THR A 69 -12.52 24.61 0.40
N LYS A 70 -12.30 24.36 1.70
CA LYS A 70 -11.29 25.05 2.52
C LYS A 70 -10.46 24.05 3.32
N ALA A 71 -9.25 24.46 3.70
CA ALA A 71 -8.44 23.68 4.64
C ALA A 71 -9.20 23.51 5.96
N ASN A 72 -9.11 22.33 6.55
CA ASN A 72 -9.80 21.98 7.79
C ASN A 72 -8.80 21.36 8.76
N THR A 73 -8.92 21.70 10.05
CA THR A 73 -8.05 21.14 11.08
C THR A 73 -8.37 19.66 11.30
N CYS A 74 -7.33 18.83 11.34
CA CYS A 74 -7.40 17.41 11.66
C CYS A 74 -6.40 17.05 12.76
N ASN A 75 -6.77 16.05 13.55
CA ASN A 75 -5.80 15.38 14.42
C ASN A 75 -5.24 14.19 13.66
N PHE A 76 -3.93 14.11 13.52
CA PHE A 76 -3.27 12.96 12.90
C PHE A 76 -2.83 11.99 13.99
N HIS A 77 -3.22 10.74 13.83
CA HIS A 77 -2.85 9.66 14.74
C HIS A 77 -1.94 8.69 14.02
N PHE A 78 -0.78 8.44 14.60
CA PHE A 78 0.15 7.41 14.18
C PHE A 78 0.08 6.29 15.21
N ALA A 79 -0.36 5.09 14.78
CA ALA A 79 -0.40 3.95 15.68
C ALA A 79 1.01 3.63 16.22
N THR A 80 1.13 3.08 17.42
CA THR A 80 2.43 2.63 17.96
C THR A 80 3.12 1.70 16.96
N GLY A 81 4.37 2.03 16.59
CA GLY A 81 5.13 1.32 15.54
C GLY A 81 4.89 1.83 14.11
N SER A 82 4.11 2.90 13.93
CA SER A 82 4.02 3.61 12.66
C SER A 82 5.37 4.22 12.32
N ASN A 83 5.88 3.78 11.20
CA ASN A 83 7.19 4.14 10.71
C ASN A 83 7.03 4.64 9.29
N ALA A 84 7.87 5.62 8.99
CA ALA A 84 8.07 6.02 7.63
C ALA A 84 9.53 5.74 7.25
N TYR A 85 9.68 5.10 6.10
CA TYR A 85 10.95 4.55 5.64
C TYR A 85 11.31 5.21 4.33
N TRP A 86 12.54 5.73 4.27
CA TRP A 86 13.27 5.90 3.02
C TRP A 86 14.29 4.78 2.95
N CYS A 87 14.14 3.87 1.99
CA CYS A 87 15.10 2.81 1.73
C CYS A 87 15.79 3.08 0.41
N ASN A 88 17.13 3.06 0.40
CA ASN A 88 17.82 2.90 -0.87
C ASN A 88 17.40 1.55 -1.44
N SER A 89 16.78 1.55 -2.62
CA SER A 89 16.51 0.29 -3.30
C SER A 89 17.82 -0.15 -3.95
N GLN A 90 18.73 -0.66 -3.13
CA GLN A 90 19.45 -1.83 -3.57
C GLN A 90 18.47 -2.99 -3.40
N VAL A 91 17.82 -3.36 -4.50
CA VAL A 91 17.34 -4.73 -4.65
C VAL A 91 18.55 -5.60 -4.29
N PRO A 92 18.48 -6.49 -3.29
CA PRO A 92 19.61 -7.33 -2.97
C PRO A 92 19.95 -8.19 -4.21
N ASP A 93 20.99 -7.80 -4.94
CA ASP A 93 21.75 -8.74 -5.75
C ASP A 93 22.52 -9.58 -4.73
N HIS A 94 21.98 -10.78 -4.47
CA HIS A 94 22.44 -11.71 -3.46
C HIS A 94 23.84 -12.27 -3.69
N THR A 95 24.58 -11.81 -4.70
CA THR A 95 25.98 -12.22 -4.82
C THR A 95 26.91 -11.45 -3.89
N THR A 96 26.63 -10.18 -3.51
CA THR A 96 27.51 -9.40 -2.61
C THR A 96 26.89 -8.15 -1.96
N THR A 97 25.63 -7.79 -2.24
CA THR A 97 25.14 -6.43 -1.90
C THR A 97 24.48 -6.38 -0.51
N PRO A 98 24.85 -5.44 0.38
CA PRO A 98 24.26 -5.30 1.72
C PRO A 98 22.73 -5.11 1.66
N PRO A 99 21.97 -5.53 2.70
CA PRO A 99 20.53 -5.29 2.77
C PRO A 99 20.22 -3.79 2.66
N ALA A 100 19.07 -3.46 2.04
CA ALA A 100 18.60 -2.09 1.90
C ALA A 100 18.72 -1.32 3.24
N VAL A 101 19.45 -0.21 3.22
CA VAL A 101 19.64 0.66 4.36
C VAL A 101 18.44 1.59 4.42
N CYS A 102 17.46 1.22 5.24
CA CYS A 102 16.30 2.06 5.49
C CYS A 102 16.59 3.08 6.59
N ALA A 103 16.41 4.36 6.26
CA ALA A 103 16.29 5.42 7.24
C ALA A 103 14.84 5.47 7.71
N GLY A 104 14.57 4.91 8.89
CA GLY A 104 13.28 5.00 9.56
C GLY A 104 13.20 6.25 10.45
N ARG A 105 12.05 6.90 10.49
CA ARG A 105 11.69 7.79 11.61
C ARG A 105 10.38 7.30 12.22
N HIS A 106 10.32 7.23 13.54
CA HIS A 106 9.06 7.17 14.24
C HIS A 106 8.27 8.44 13.94
N LEU A 107 7.04 8.27 13.51
CA LEU A 107 6.15 9.37 13.22
C LEU A 107 5.63 9.90 14.56
N ASP A 108 6.11 11.06 14.96
CA ASP A 108 5.71 11.70 16.22
C ASP A 108 4.53 12.64 15.95
N ASP A 109 3.50 12.56 16.79
CA ASP A 109 2.24 13.29 16.68
C ASP A 109 2.36 14.78 17.09
N GLY A 110 3.50 15.16 17.68
CA GLY A 110 3.63 16.38 18.48
C GLY A 110 3.79 17.72 17.76
N THR A 111 3.72 17.82 16.43
CA THR A 111 4.03 19.12 15.78
C THR A 111 2.85 20.06 15.60
N GLY A 112 1.60 19.57 15.71
CA GLY A 112 0.41 20.39 15.41
C GLY A 112 0.44 21.02 14.01
N SER A 113 1.31 20.54 13.13
CA SER A 113 1.55 21.09 11.80
C SER A 113 1.04 20.12 10.75
N ASP A 114 0.44 20.65 9.68
CA ASP A 114 -0.08 19.89 8.53
C ASP A 114 1.01 19.14 7.73
N VAL A 115 2.22 18.94 8.29
CA VAL A 115 3.37 18.39 7.57
C VAL A 115 4.20 17.46 8.44
N LEU A 116 4.30 16.19 8.02
CA LEU A 116 5.12 15.18 8.67
C LEU A 116 6.42 14.96 7.89
N TRP A 117 7.55 15.39 8.46
CA TRP A 117 8.84 15.23 7.81
C TRP A 117 9.39 13.82 7.99
N VAL A 118 9.34 13.02 6.93
CA VAL A 118 9.95 11.70 6.83
C VAL A 118 11.25 11.80 6.05
N GLY A 119 12.40 11.85 6.73
CA GLY A 119 13.68 12.05 6.05
C GLY A 119 14.06 13.53 6.01
N THR A 120 14.30 14.10 7.18
CA THR A 120 14.90 15.44 7.33
C THR A 120 16.35 15.51 6.82
N VAL A 121 16.94 14.36 6.49
CA VAL A 121 18.34 14.22 6.07
C VAL A 121 18.37 13.97 4.57
N TRP A 122 19.12 14.81 3.86
CA TRP A 122 19.47 14.60 2.46
C TRP A 122 20.21 13.28 2.29
N ARG A 123 19.73 12.41 1.40
CA ARG A 123 20.32 11.11 1.06
C ARG A 123 20.82 11.18 -0.36
N SER A 124 22.00 10.61 -0.64
CA SER A 124 22.43 10.41 -2.02
C SER A 124 21.38 9.59 -2.79
N MET A 125 20.98 10.07 -3.98
CA MET A 125 20.10 9.38 -4.93
C MET A 125 20.94 8.66 -6.00
N ALA A 126 22.14 8.19 -5.64
CA ALA A 126 23.02 7.50 -6.58
C ALA A 126 22.47 6.15 -7.08
N HIS A 127 21.35 5.67 -6.53
CA HIS A 127 20.72 4.42 -6.92
C HIS A 127 19.61 4.65 -7.97
N GLN A 128 19.42 3.69 -8.87
CA GLN A 128 18.42 3.78 -9.94
C GLN A 128 16.97 3.70 -9.44
N LEU A 129 16.76 3.22 -8.21
CA LEU A 129 15.45 3.12 -7.58
C LEU A 129 15.57 3.50 -6.09
N GLU A 130 14.60 4.27 -5.61
CA GLU A 130 14.48 4.66 -4.20
C GLU A 130 13.05 4.30 -3.76
N LEU A 131 12.93 3.57 -2.65
CA LEU A 131 11.61 3.21 -2.10
C LEU A 131 11.34 4.10 -0.90
N ALA A 132 10.25 4.86 -0.96
CA ALA A 132 9.75 5.60 0.18
C ALA A 132 8.32 5.16 0.51
N SER A 133 8.09 4.84 1.78
CA SER A 133 6.81 4.32 2.27
C SER A 133 6.46 4.96 3.60
N VAL A 134 5.21 5.41 3.74
CA VAL A 134 4.62 5.82 5.01
C VAL A 134 3.48 4.87 5.33
N ARG A 135 3.54 4.26 6.51
CA ARG A 135 2.54 3.28 6.92
C ARG A 135 1.76 3.75 8.13
N GLY A 136 0.50 3.33 8.15
CA GLY A 136 -0.35 3.30 9.32
C GLY A 136 -0.68 4.64 9.97
N PHE A 137 -0.70 5.70 9.16
CA PHE A 137 -1.26 6.96 9.62
C PHE A 137 -2.77 6.95 9.46
N SER A 138 -3.41 7.69 10.36
CA SER A 138 -4.81 8.02 10.26
C SER A 138 -5.08 9.46 10.63
N ALA A 139 -6.20 10.00 10.18
CA ALA A 139 -6.67 11.31 10.59
C ALA A 139 -8.05 11.20 11.24
N THR A 140 -8.30 12.06 12.23
CA THR A 140 -9.63 12.35 12.79
C THR A 140 -10.00 13.79 12.41
N PHE A 141 -11.16 14.00 11.78
CA PHE A 141 -11.65 15.33 11.43
C PHE A 141 -12.30 16.02 12.64
N ASN A 142 -11.88 17.24 12.97
CA ASN A 142 -12.34 17.95 14.18
C ASN A 142 -13.72 18.63 14.05
N ALA A 143 -14.38 18.55 12.89
CA ALA A 143 -15.56 19.36 12.54
C ALA A 143 -16.87 18.54 12.34
N GLY A 144 -17.07 17.46 13.09
CA GLY A 144 -18.36 16.75 13.08
C GLY A 144 -18.62 15.83 11.89
N ALA A 145 -17.56 15.37 11.19
CA ALA A 145 -17.62 14.43 10.06
C ALA A 145 -18.10 13.00 10.38
N GLY A 146 -18.83 12.81 11.49
CA GLY A 146 -19.18 11.53 12.10
C GLY A 146 -18.78 11.46 13.58
N PRO A 147 -19.01 10.32 14.26
CA PRO A 147 -18.59 10.16 15.65
C PRO A 147 -17.08 10.40 15.77
N ALA A 148 -16.68 11.20 16.75
CA ALA A 148 -15.27 11.49 17.04
C ALA A 148 -14.48 10.18 17.20
N GLY A 149 -13.33 10.06 16.54
CA GLY A 149 -12.37 8.95 16.73
C GLY A 149 -12.31 7.87 15.64
N VAL A 150 -12.96 8.03 14.48
CA VAL A 150 -12.82 7.06 13.37
C VAL A 150 -11.56 7.36 12.54
N ALA A 151 -10.57 6.46 12.62
CA ALA A 151 -9.31 6.54 11.88
C ALA A 151 -9.49 6.35 10.35
N HIS A 152 -8.88 7.23 9.55
CA HIS A 152 -8.84 7.14 8.08
C HIS A 152 -7.50 6.69 7.51
N TRP A 153 -7.45 5.57 6.80
CA TRP A 153 -6.22 5.03 6.20
C TRP A 153 -6.12 5.37 4.71
N ILE A 154 -4.93 5.73 4.24
CA ILE A 154 -4.67 5.92 2.80
C ILE A 154 -4.08 4.63 2.24
N ALA A 155 -4.94 3.62 2.13
CA ALA A 155 -4.72 2.50 1.24
C ALA A 155 -5.59 2.71 0.00
N THR A 156 -5.01 2.59 -1.19
CA THR A 156 -5.81 2.56 -2.41
C THR A 156 -5.69 1.28 -3.16
N GLU A 157 -6.81 0.93 -3.79
CA GLU A 157 -6.87 0.03 -4.93
C GLU A 157 -5.71 0.31 -5.91
N ASN A 158 -5.48 1.56 -6.33
CA ASN A 158 -4.38 1.88 -7.24
C ASN A 158 -3.00 1.57 -6.66
N ALA A 159 -2.74 1.82 -5.37
CA ALA A 159 -1.46 1.47 -4.74
C ALA A 159 -1.23 -0.05 -4.72
N ILE A 160 -2.27 -0.82 -4.34
CA ILE A 160 -2.22 -2.28 -4.35
C ILE A 160 -1.95 -2.80 -5.77
N VAL A 161 -2.69 -2.28 -6.75
CA VAL A 161 -2.60 -2.71 -8.16
C VAL A 161 -1.25 -2.35 -8.78
N ASN A 162 -0.77 -1.12 -8.57
CA ASN A 162 0.51 -0.67 -9.12
C ASN A 162 1.67 -1.49 -8.53
N LEU A 163 1.63 -1.73 -7.21
CA LEU A 163 2.66 -2.53 -6.55
C LEU A 163 2.65 -3.97 -7.06
N ALA A 164 1.47 -4.60 -7.18
CA ALA A 164 1.36 -5.95 -7.70
C ALA A 164 1.90 -6.06 -9.14
N ASN A 165 1.49 -5.16 -10.05
CA ASN A 165 1.99 -5.15 -11.43
C ASN A 165 3.51 -4.93 -11.49
N GLN A 166 4.04 -3.99 -10.70
CA GLN A 166 5.48 -3.74 -10.64
C GLN A 166 6.26 -5.00 -10.25
N GLN A 167 5.78 -5.76 -9.26
CA GLN A 167 6.44 -7.01 -8.86
C GLN A 167 6.43 -8.07 -9.97
N ALA A 168 5.35 -8.12 -10.78
CA ALA A 168 5.28 -9.01 -11.93
C ALA A 168 6.21 -8.56 -13.07
N GLU A 169 6.30 -7.25 -13.34
CA GLU A 169 7.18 -6.66 -14.36
C GLU A 169 8.66 -6.86 -14.01
N ASN A 170 9.02 -6.78 -12.74
CA ASN A 170 10.37 -7.08 -12.24
C ASN A 170 10.72 -8.58 -12.30
N ALA A 171 9.78 -9.44 -12.69
CA ALA A 171 9.96 -10.87 -12.84
C ALA A 171 10.53 -11.56 -11.57
N TYR A 172 10.13 -11.10 -10.38
CA TYR A 172 10.62 -11.69 -9.12
C TYR A 172 10.31 -13.18 -9.05
N ALA A 173 11.36 -13.97 -8.80
CA ALA A 173 11.30 -15.41 -8.72
C ALA A 173 11.94 -15.91 -7.42
N GLU A 174 11.60 -17.14 -7.06
CA GLU A 174 12.27 -17.86 -5.99
C GLU A 174 13.74 -18.11 -6.36
N TRP A 175 14.66 -17.97 -5.40
CA TRP A 175 16.08 -18.25 -5.63
C TRP A 175 16.45 -19.72 -5.38
N SER A 176 15.56 -20.44 -4.72
CA SER A 176 15.58 -21.88 -4.50
C SER A 176 14.14 -22.30 -4.23
N SER A 177 13.84 -23.60 -4.26
CA SER A 177 12.48 -24.14 -4.11
C SER A 177 11.77 -23.52 -2.91
N ASN A 178 10.75 -22.70 -3.18
CA ASN A 178 9.93 -21.94 -2.23
C ASN A 178 10.66 -20.85 -1.40
N CYS A 179 11.91 -20.55 -1.69
CA CYS A 179 12.66 -19.51 -0.99
C CYS A 179 12.47 -18.15 -1.70
N ASN A 180 11.91 -17.17 -0.99
CA ASN A 180 11.41 -15.93 -1.60
C ASN A 180 11.54 -14.70 -0.69
N TYR A 181 11.51 -13.51 -1.31
CA TYR A 181 11.70 -12.22 -0.65
C TYR A 181 10.57 -11.83 0.30
N TYR A 182 9.35 -12.33 0.04
CA TYR A 182 8.14 -11.93 0.76
C TYR A 182 7.99 -12.64 2.11
N SER A 183 8.81 -13.66 2.36
CA SER A 183 8.89 -14.32 3.66
C SER A 183 9.48 -13.36 4.71
N SER A 184 8.90 -13.33 5.91
CA SER A 184 9.41 -12.47 6.99
C SER A 184 10.86 -12.87 7.35
N PRO A 185 11.79 -11.91 7.52
CA PRO A 185 13.20 -12.18 7.81
C PRO A 185 13.41 -12.60 9.28
N ARG A 186 12.64 -13.59 9.76
CA ARG A 186 12.90 -14.22 11.05
C ARG A 186 14.01 -15.26 10.89
N PRO A 187 14.91 -15.44 11.88
CA PRO A 187 15.87 -16.54 11.87
C PRO A 187 15.12 -17.88 11.67
N GLY A 188 15.49 -18.64 10.62
CA GLY A 188 14.77 -19.84 10.21
C GLY A 188 13.65 -19.62 9.18
N ALA A 189 13.67 -18.49 8.45
CA ALA A 189 12.74 -18.20 7.35
C ALA A 189 12.54 -19.45 6.46
N VAL A 190 11.32 -20.00 6.52
CA VAL A 190 10.99 -21.28 5.89
C VAL A 190 10.79 -21.03 4.41
N CYS A 191 11.56 -21.73 3.57
CA CYS A 191 11.24 -21.86 2.16
C CYS A 191 9.91 -22.62 2.05
N ALA A 192 8.82 -21.87 1.90
CA ALA A 192 7.45 -22.37 1.88
C ALA A 192 6.66 -21.71 0.76
N ALA A 193 5.56 -22.35 0.35
CA ALA A 193 4.69 -21.78 -0.67
C ALA A 193 4.25 -20.37 -0.26
N TRP A 194 4.47 -19.39 -1.13
CA TRP A 194 4.52 -17.97 -0.73
C TRP A 194 3.47 -17.08 -1.40
N CYS A 195 2.44 -17.66 -2.02
CA CYS A 195 1.33 -16.90 -2.62
C CYS A 195 0.65 -15.94 -1.61
N ALA A 196 0.40 -16.40 -0.38
CA ALA A 196 -0.21 -15.57 0.65
C ALA A 196 0.79 -14.60 1.28
N MET A 197 2.10 -14.94 1.33
CA MET A 197 3.16 -14.02 1.76
C MET A 197 3.21 -12.82 0.83
N PHE A 198 3.23 -13.07 -0.49
CA PHE A 198 3.21 -12.03 -1.51
C PHE A 198 1.97 -11.13 -1.38
N ALA A 199 0.77 -11.71 -1.34
CA ALA A 199 -0.45 -10.92 -1.27
C ALA A 199 -0.57 -10.10 0.03
N THR A 200 -0.14 -10.68 1.15
CA THR A 200 -0.01 -9.99 2.43
C THR A 200 0.99 -8.84 2.34
N TRP A 201 2.17 -9.07 1.76
CA TRP A 201 3.19 -8.05 1.57
C TRP A 201 2.69 -6.89 0.70
N VAL A 202 1.97 -7.16 -0.39
CA VAL A 202 1.42 -6.10 -1.25
C VAL A 202 0.44 -5.23 -0.47
N TRP A 203 -0.51 -5.82 0.25
CA TRP A 203 -1.46 -5.04 1.06
C TRP A 203 -0.76 -4.28 2.19
N ASP A 204 0.23 -4.90 2.85
CA ASP A 204 1.02 -4.29 3.93
C ASP A 204 1.83 -3.08 3.44
N ILE A 205 2.45 -3.17 2.27
CA ILE A 205 3.21 -2.06 1.65
C ILE A 205 2.25 -0.99 1.11
N ALA A 206 1.11 -1.38 0.56
CA ALA A 206 0.08 -0.47 0.07
C ALA A 206 -0.72 0.23 1.20
N GLY A 207 -0.40 -0.08 2.46
CA GLY A 207 -0.98 0.60 3.63
C GLY A 207 -2.35 0.10 4.05
N VAL A 208 -2.80 -1.06 3.56
CA VAL A 208 -4.07 -1.67 3.98
C VAL A 208 -4.00 -1.97 5.49
N PRO A 209 -4.94 -1.47 6.30
CA PRO A 209 -4.86 -1.61 7.74
C PRO A 209 -4.95 -3.07 8.21
N ALA A 210 -4.20 -3.34 9.27
CA ALA A 210 -4.42 -4.46 10.19
C ALA A 210 -4.53 -5.86 9.56
N ILE A 211 -3.56 -6.25 8.74
CA ILE A 211 -3.29 -7.69 8.55
C ILE A 211 -2.75 -8.24 9.87
N ASP A 212 -3.61 -8.96 10.59
CA ASP A 212 -3.33 -9.46 11.93
C ASP A 212 -2.19 -10.50 11.93
N SER A 213 -1.69 -10.80 13.14
CA SER A 213 -0.63 -11.80 13.31
C SER A 213 -1.05 -13.21 12.89
N SER A 214 -2.35 -13.55 12.98
CA SER A 214 -2.87 -14.87 12.63
C SER A 214 -2.72 -15.20 11.14
N VAL A 215 -2.81 -14.19 10.27
CA VAL A 215 -2.49 -14.31 8.84
C VAL A 215 -0.99 -14.53 8.63
N ARG A 216 -0.16 -13.79 9.37
CA ARG A 216 1.31 -13.79 9.25
C ARG A 216 2.00 -15.01 9.87
N GLU A 217 1.32 -15.76 10.73
CA GLU A 217 1.88 -16.96 11.37
C GLU A 217 1.92 -18.16 10.43
N THR A 218 0.96 -18.26 9.51
CA THR A 218 0.79 -19.46 8.69
C THR A 218 0.91 -19.21 7.19
N TYR A 219 0.64 -17.97 6.73
CA TYR A 219 0.67 -17.60 5.30
C TYR A 219 -0.03 -18.63 4.40
N ALA A 220 -1.21 -19.10 4.82
CA ALA A 220 -2.04 -19.97 3.99
C ALA A 220 -3.06 -19.13 3.22
N ALA A 221 -3.24 -19.40 1.92
CA ALA A 221 -4.23 -18.70 1.08
C ALA A 221 -5.66 -18.74 1.69
N ARG A 222 -6.03 -19.88 2.27
CA ARG A 222 -7.29 -20.05 3.02
C ARG A 222 -7.45 -19.03 4.14
N LYS A 223 -6.37 -18.70 4.86
CA LYS A 223 -6.42 -17.76 5.99
C LYS A 223 -6.75 -16.35 5.53
N LEU A 224 -6.36 -15.96 4.32
CA LEU A 224 -6.77 -14.68 3.73
C LEU A 224 -8.29 -14.62 3.54
N GLY A 225 -8.89 -15.70 3.01
CA GLY A 225 -10.35 -15.82 2.88
C GLY A 225 -11.08 -15.80 4.24
N LEU A 226 -10.55 -16.52 5.24
CA LEU A 226 -11.09 -16.51 6.61
C LEU A 226 -10.94 -15.15 7.28
N TYR A 227 -9.82 -14.45 7.09
CA TYR A 227 -9.59 -13.10 7.58
C TYR A 227 -10.63 -12.13 7.02
N GLY A 228 -10.83 -12.14 5.71
CA GLY A 228 -11.88 -11.35 5.06
C GLY A 228 -13.27 -11.63 5.61
N ARG A 229 -13.61 -12.90 5.83
CA ARG A 229 -14.95 -13.30 6.27
C ARG A 229 -15.20 -13.06 7.75
N ASP A 230 -14.31 -13.56 8.61
CA ASP A 230 -14.55 -13.70 10.05
C ASP A 230 -14.06 -12.50 10.84
N VAL A 231 -13.07 -11.74 10.32
CA VAL A 231 -12.50 -10.58 11.02
C VAL A 231 -13.09 -9.27 10.51
N TRP A 232 -13.15 -9.09 9.18
CA TRP A 232 -13.54 -7.80 8.59
C TRP A 232 -14.89 -7.78 7.87
N GLY A 233 -15.51 -8.94 7.62
CA GLY A 233 -16.75 -9.01 6.85
C GLY A 233 -16.62 -8.53 5.40
N THR A 234 -15.41 -8.52 4.83
CA THR A 234 -15.09 -8.08 3.46
C THR A 234 -15.02 -9.22 2.44
N TRP A 235 -15.31 -10.46 2.86
CA TRP A 235 -15.44 -11.60 1.96
C TRP A 235 -16.70 -11.49 1.10
N HIS A 236 -16.57 -11.75 -0.21
CA HIS A 236 -17.70 -11.81 -1.14
C HIS A 236 -17.44 -12.79 -2.29
N ARG A 237 -18.48 -13.19 -3.01
CA ARG A 237 -18.40 -14.16 -4.12
C ARG A 237 -18.59 -13.54 -5.51
N THR A 238 -19.03 -12.28 -5.56
CA THR A 238 -19.49 -11.61 -6.77
C THR A 238 -19.07 -10.15 -6.74
N ALA A 239 -19.01 -9.51 -7.90
CA ALA A 239 -18.55 -8.12 -8.06
C ALA A 239 -17.12 -7.90 -7.54
N PRO A 240 -16.13 -8.62 -8.10
CA PRO A 240 -14.72 -8.37 -7.82
C PRO A 240 -14.36 -6.91 -8.12
N LYS A 241 -13.39 -6.39 -7.37
CA LYS A 241 -12.83 -5.04 -7.54
C LYS A 241 -11.32 -5.13 -7.64
N ARG A 242 -10.67 -4.15 -8.25
CA ARG A 242 -9.20 -4.16 -8.26
C ARG A 242 -8.71 -3.94 -6.82
N GLY A 243 -7.57 -4.54 -6.51
CA GLY A 243 -7.03 -4.60 -5.16
C GLY A 243 -7.61 -5.70 -4.27
N ASP A 244 -8.71 -6.35 -4.66
CA ASP A 244 -9.22 -7.52 -3.94
C ASP A 244 -8.18 -8.66 -3.99
N TRP A 245 -8.12 -9.45 -2.91
CA TRP A 245 -7.52 -10.78 -3.00
C TRP A 245 -8.51 -11.73 -3.68
N VAL A 246 -8.03 -12.48 -4.66
CA VAL A 246 -8.74 -13.64 -5.22
C VAL A 246 -8.37 -14.86 -4.40
N ILE A 247 -9.35 -15.65 -3.97
CA ILE A 247 -9.12 -16.87 -3.20
C ILE A 247 -9.55 -18.10 -4.01
N TRP A 248 -8.59 -18.99 -4.28
CA TRP A 248 -8.80 -20.27 -4.96
C TRP A 248 -8.93 -21.40 -3.95
N GLY A 249 -10.03 -22.15 -4.04
CA GLY A 249 -10.42 -23.17 -3.06
C GLY A 249 -11.23 -22.59 -1.89
N GLU A 250 -12.25 -23.32 -1.46
CA GLU A 250 -13.21 -22.82 -0.48
C GLU A 250 -12.54 -22.68 0.91
N PRO A 251 -12.62 -21.49 1.54
CA PRO A 251 -11.94 -21.22 2.81
C PRO A 251 -12.34 -22.09 3.99
N ARG A 252 -13.44 -22.86 3.96
CA ARG A 252 -13.85 -23.74 5.08
C ARG A 252 -13.37 -25.18 4.97
N ILE A 253 -13.23 -25.71 3.77
CA ILE A 253 -13.12 -27.16 3.54
C ILE A 253 -11.77 -27.59 2.95
N SER A 254 -10.98 -26.66 2.41
CA SER A 254 -9.67 -26.98 1.84
C SER A 254 -8.54 -26.75 2.85
N ILE A 255 -7.54 -27.64 2.89
CA ILE A 255 -6.35 -27.52 3.77
C ILE A 255 -5.29 -26.60 3.09
N GLY A 256 -5.39 -26.40 1.78
CA GLY A 256 -4.55 -25.51 0.99
C GLY A 256 -5.30 -24.98 -0.24
N GLY A 257 -4.85 -23.83 -0.73
CA GLY A 257 -5.42 -23.12 -1.87
C GLY A 257 -4.35 -22.24 -2.52
N HIS A 258 -4.79 -21.33 -3.38
CA HIS A 258 -3.94 -20.27 -3.91
C HIS A 258 -4.63 -18.93 -3.71
N ASN A 259 -3.88 -17.84 -3.86
CA ASN A 259 -4.45 -16.53 -3.92
C ASN A 259 -3.68 -15.66 -4.91
N ASP A 260 -4.39 -14.72 -5.51
CA ASP A 260 -3.82 -13.65 -6.32
C ASP A 260 -4.42 -12.31 -5.86
N ILE A 261 -3.99 -11.24 -6.50
CA ILE A 261 -4.54 -9.88 -6.35
C ILE A 261 -5.20 -9.50 -7.67
N VAL A 262 -6.45 -9.04 -7.62
CA VAL A 262 -7.13 -8.49 -8.79
C VAL A 262 -6.45 -7.18 -9.18
N VAL A 263 -5.88 -7.12 -10.38
CA VAL A 263 -5.28 -5.89 -10.93
C VAL A 263 -6.16 -5.20 -11.96
N ASP A 264 -7.05 -5.95 -12.62
CA ASP A 264 -8.06 -5.43 -13.53
C ASP A 264 -9.35 -6.27 -13.47
N VAL A 265 -10.51 -5.62 -13.64
CA VAL A 265 -11.82 -6.27 -13.78
C VAL A 265 -12.36 -5.84 -15.14
N ARG A 266 -12.36 -6.76 -16.10
CA ARG A 266 -12.65 -6.44 -17.50
C ARG A 266 -14.15 -6.42 -17.75
N SER A 267 -14.55 -5.75 -18.83
CA SER A 267 -15.96 -5.57 -19.19
C SER A 267 -16.72 -6.87 -19.49
N ASP A 268 -15.99 -7.94 -19.83
CA ASP A 268 -16.54 -9.28 -20.08
C ASP A 268 -16.62 -10.15 -18.80
N GLY A 269 -16.27 -9.59 -17.64
CA GLY A 269 -16.28 -10.29 -16.35
C GLY A 269 -15.05 -11.17 -16.10
N SER A 270 -14.08 -11.21 -17.02
CA SER A 270 -12.76 -11.79 -16.76
C SER A 270 -11.90 -10.86 -15.91
N LEU A 271 -10.85 -11.39 -15.31
CA LEU A 271 -9.96 -10.68 -14.40
C LEU A 271 -8.52 -10.77 -14.89
N ASP A 272 -7.78 -9.68 -14.75
CA ASP A 272 -6.32 -9.78 -14.70
C ASP A 272 -5.91 -9.82 -13.23
N VAL A 273 -5.08 -10.80 -12.89
CA VAL A 273 -4.64 -11.06 -11.52
C VAL A 273 -3.13 -11.17 -11.46
N VAL A 274 -2.54 -10.82 -10.33
CA VAL A 274 -1.13 -11.05 -10.04
C VAL A 274 -0.99 -11.90 -8.79
N GLY A 275 -0.31 -13.04 -8.92
CA GLY A 275 -0.06 -13.97 -7.82
C GLY A 275 1.43 -14.23 -7.62
N GLY A 276 1.79 -14.52 -6.37
CA GLY A 276 3.12 -15.03 -6.02
C GLY A 276 3.16 -16.55 -6.06
N ASN A 277 4.34 -17.12 -6.22
CA ASN A 277 4.58 -18.57 -6.30
C ASN A 277 3.81 -19.30 -7.42
N VAL A 278 3.46 -18.60 -8.50
CA VAL A 278 2.91 -19.23 -9.70
C VAL A 278 4.09 -19.71 -10.52
N SER A 279 4.32 -21.03 -10.56
CA SER A 279 5.54 -21.62 -11.15
C SER A 279 6.83 -21.02 -10.56
N GLY A 280 6.86 -20.82 -9.23
CA GLY A 280 8.04 -20.31 -8.52
C GLY A 280 8.30 -18.80 -8.69
N LYS A 281 7.36 -18.01 -9.25
CA LYS A 281 7.57 -16.58 -9.46
C LYS A 281 6.30 -15.73 -9.30
N VAL A 282 6.47 -14.42 -9.27
CA VAL A 282 5.37 -13.46 -9.40
C VAL A 282 4.91 -13.46 -10.85
N THR A 283 3.62 -13.74 -11.07
CA THR A 283 3.07 -13.88 -12.41
C THR A 283 1.77 -13.10 -12.54
N LYS A 284 1.67 -12.29 -13.59
CA LYS A 284 0.41 -11.72 -14.05
C LYS A 284 -0.30 -12.74 -14.95
N ARG A 285 -1.59 -12.95 -14.70
CA ARG A 285 -2.43 -13.92 -15.42
C ARG A 285 -3.77 -13.30 -15.78
N HIS A 286 -4.33 -13.78 -16.87
CA HIS A 286 -5.71 -13.52 -17.25
C HIS A 286 -6.58 -14.73 -16.86
N VAL A 287 -7.67 -14.51 -16.14
CA VAL A 287 -8.50 -15.58 -15.57
C VAL A 287 -9.99 -15.32 -15.75
N PHE A 288 -10.73 -16.41 -15.94
CA PHE A 288 -12.20 -16.42 -16.00
C PHE A 288 -12.74 -17.06 -14.71
N PRO A 289 -13.43 -16.31 -13.82
CA PRO A 289 -13.87 -16.83 -12.51
C PRO A 289 -14.68 -18.13 -12.56
N GLY A 290 -15.45 -18.36 -13.62
CA GLY A 290 -16.29 -19.56 -13.76
C GLY A 290 -15.61 -20.80 -14.33
N SER A 291 -14.39 -20.70 -14.88
CA SER A 291 -13.75 -21.81 -15.60
C SER A 291 -12.27 -21.99 -15.31
N THR A 292 -11.58 -20.94 -14.86
CA THR A 292 -10.17 -21.05 -14.49
C THR A 292 -10.04 -21.79 -13.16
N THR A 293 -9.00 -22.59 -13.03
CA THR A 293 -8.60 -23.22 -11.76
C THR A 293 -7.14 -22.93 -11.49
N THR A 294 -6.76 -22.92 -10.22
CA THR A 294 -5.37 -22.86 -9.78
C THR A 294 -5.13 -24.01 -8.80
N ASN A 295 -4.10 -24.84 -9.05
CA ASN A 295 -3.85 -26.08 -8.30
C ASN A 295 -5.06 -27.02 -8.22
N GLY A 296 -5.84 -27.11 -9.31
CA GLY A 296 -7.07 -27.89 -9.38
C GLY A 296 -8.23 -27.33 -8.57
N GLN A 297 -8.09 -26.15 -7.95
CA GLN A 297 -9.12 -25.50 -7.16
C GLN A 297 -9.80 -24.38 -7.96
N PRO A 298 -11.14 -24.29 -7.94
CA PRO A 298 -11.86 -23.18 -8.55
C PRO A 298 -11.72 -21.90 -7.73
N LEU A 299 -11.98 -20.76 -8.38
CA LEU A 299 -12.14 -19.48 -7.69
C LEU A 299 -13.33 -19.58 -6.74
N SER A 300 -13.12 -19.32 -5.46
CA SER A 300 -14.15 -19.47 -4.42
C SER A 300 -14.75 -18.15 -3.97
N GLY A 301 -14.00 -17.07 -4.09
CA GLY A 301 -14.46 -15.71 -3.81
C GLY A 301 -13.31 -14.73 -3.73
N TYR A 302 -13.63 -13.58 -3.17
CA TYR A 302 -12.76 -12.42 -3.08
C TYR A 302 -12.76 -11.86 -1.67
N VAL A 303 -11.70 -11.13 -1.32
CA VAL A 303 -11.61 -10.35 -0.10
C VAL A 303 -11.21 -8.94 -0.45
N SER A 304 -12.06 -7.98 -0.13
CA SER A 304 -11.72 -6.57 -0.29
C SER A 304 -10.84 -6.06 0.86
N PRO A 305 -9.89 -5.14 0.59
CA PRO A 305 -9.12 -4.49 1.65
C PRO A 305 -10.07 -3.77 2.60
N PRO A 306 -9.90 -3.91 3.93
CA PRO A 306 -10.77 -3.24 4.89
C PRO A 306 -10.66 -1.72 4.83
N GLY A 307 -11.81 -1.05 4.99
CA GLY A 307 -11.92 0.40 5.10
C GLY A 307 -12.35 1.10 3.83
#